data_AF-S7W716-F1
#
_entry.id   AF-S7W716-F1
#
_cell.length_a   1.000
_cell.length_b   1.000
_cell.length_c   1.000
_cell.angle_alpha   90.00
_cell.angle_beta   90.00
_cell.angle_gamma   90.00
#
_symmetry.space_group_name_H-M   'P 1'
#
loop_
_entity.id
_entity.type
_entity.pdbx_description
1 polymer ?
#
loop_
_entity_poly.entity_id
_entity_poly.type
_entity_poly.pdbx_seq_one_letter_code
_entity_poly.pdbx_strand_id
1 'polypeptide(L)'
;MSCEFLKILHINDNKLSAFPRKFFDFINLEELDISNNLFVTMPHELHSFANLRILNISFNRIENIIIENGMFNNMLKLNLSYNRITELSIFDNALQSLKNFVLTSNQITIIDKNIFNIPTLEKLELDGNRIELLPSNINNMRNRPLRINLYGNPLRSRLDEDLDNPELISIEEVNRDILRNIRYGVIGTFQETDIEIIRREYTNMNLNVKTYYEKLNIPADERLNLEEI
;
A
#
# COMPACT_ATOMS: atom_id res chain seq x y z
N MET A 1 4.98 -11.42 -33.91
CA MET A 1 5.31 -12.66 -33.17
C MET A 1 4.37 -12.68 -31.99
N SER A 2 3.46 -13.66 -31.91
CA SER A 2 2.72 -13.91 -30.67
C SER A 2 3.70 -14.53 -29.68
N CYS A 3 3.74 -14.01 -28.46
CA CYS A 3 4.60 -14.52 -27.40
C CYS A 3 3.82 -15.56 -26.58
N GLU A 4 3.32 -16.59 -27.26
CA GLU A 4 2.43 -17.61 -26.69
C GLU A 4 3.09 -18.43 -25.58
N PHE A 5 4.42 -18.43 -25.46
CA PHE A 5 5.14 -19.19 -24.44
C PHE A 5 5.73 -18.33 -23.32
N LEU A 6 5.54 -17.01 -23.37
CA LEU A 6 6.11 -16.12 -22.36
C LEU A 6 5.36 -16.28 -21.04
N LYS A 7 6.08 -16.77 -20.02
CA LYS A 7 5.55 -16.98 -18.66
C LYS A 7 6.01 -15.95 -17.65
N ILE A 8 7.18 -15.37 -17.86
CA ILE A 8 7.81 -14.43 -16.93
C ILE A 8 8.24 -13.22 -17.76
N LEU A 9 7.85 -12.03 -17.30
CA LEU A 9 8.22 -10.77 -17.91
C LEU A 9 8.65 -9.79 -16.84
N HIS A 10 9.92 -9.39 -16.88
CA HIS A 10 10.47 -8.35 -16.01
C HIS A 10 10.87 -7.15 -16.87
N ILE A 11 10.22 -6.02 -16.61
CA ILE A 11 10.44 -4.72 -17.25
C ILE A 11 10.48 -3.60 -16.21
N ASN A 12 10.91 -3.95 -15.00
CA ASN A 12 11.21 -3.01 -13.92
C ASN A 12 12.30 -2.01 -14.31
N ASP A 13 12.41 -0.93 -13.55
CA ASP A 13 13.44 0.12 -13.72
C ASP A 13 13.38 0.82 -15.10
N ASN A 14 12.16 1.08 -15.57
CA ASN A 14 11.90 1.75 -16.83
C ASN A 14 11.12 3.06 -16.60
N LYS A 15 10.66 3.67 -17.69
CA LYS A 15 9.83 4.89 -17.66
C LYS A 15 8.42 4.61 -18.16
N LEU A 16 7.90 3.41 -17.93
CA LEU A 16 6.58 3.03 -18.40
C LEU A 16 5.51 3.75 -17.56
N SER A 17 4.66 4.51 -18.22
CA SER A 17 3.43 5.07 -17.63
C SER A 17 2.17 4.34 -18.08
N ALA A 18 2.30 3.45 -19.07
CA ALA A 18 1.23 2.62 -19.63
C ALA A 18 1.85 1.38 -20.29
N PHE A 19 1.06 0.32 -20.47
CA PHE A 19 1.46 -0.79 -21.31
C PHE A 19 1.33 -0.42 -22.80
N PRO A 20 2.27 -0.84 -23.67
CA PRO A 20 2.08 -0.70 -25.10
C PRO A 20 1.03 -1.70 -25.60
N ARG A 21 0.26 -1.33 -26.64
CA ARG A 21 -0.90 -2.09 -27.17
C ARG A 21 -0.67 -3.58 -27.51
N LYS A 22 0.57 -4.06 -27.58
CA LYS A 22 0.87 -5.48 -27.86
C LYS A 22 0.96 -6.36 -26.61
N PHE A 23 0.79 -5.78 -25.42
CA PHE A 23 0.90 -6.54 -24.17
C PHE A 23 -0.29 -7.46 -23.91
N PHE A 24 -1.44 -7.26 -24.56
CA PHE A 24 -2.61 -8.15 -24.43
C PHE A 24 -2.34 -9.59 -24.90
N ASP A 25 -1.29 -9.81 -25.69
CA ASP A 25 -0.99 -11.13 -26.27
C ASP A 25 -0.29 -12.09 -25.29
N PHE A 26 0.11 -11.62 -24.09
CA PHE A 26 0.81 -12.44 -23.09
C PHE A 26 -0.17 -13.27 -22.22
N ILE A 27 -1.06 -14.01 -22.88
CA ILE A 27 -2.14 -14.78 -22.22
C ILE A 27 -1.62 -15.87 -21.26
N ASN A 28 -0.38 -16.32 -21.43
CA ASN A 28 0.26 -17.36 -20.61
C ASN A 28 1.22 -16.80 -19.56
N LEU A 29 1.20 -15.48 -19.34
CA LEU A 29 2.05 -14.83 -18.35
C LEU A 29 1.63 -15.24 -16.93
N GLU A 30 2.59 -15.76 -16.16
CA GLU A 30 2.42 -16.20 -14.77
C GLU A 30 3.09 -15.22 -13.79
N GLU A 31 4.15 -14.53 -14.20
CA GLU A 31 4.87 -13.56 -13.39
C GLU A 31 5.18 -12.27 -14.17
N LEU A 32 4.86 -11.14 -13.55
CA LEU A 32 5.09 -9.81 -14.10
C LEU A 32 5.76 -8.91 -13.06
N ASP A 33 6.94 -8.39 -13.40
CA ASP A 33 7.59 -7.33 -12.64
C ASP A 33 7.63 -6.04 -13.48
N ILE A 34 6.86 -5.05 -13.02
CA ILE A 34 6.78 -3.69 -13.57
C ILE A 34 7.11 -2.66 -12.48
N SER A 35 7.86 -3.07 -11.45
CA SER A 35 8.28 -2.19 -10.38
C SER A 35 9.23 -1.07 -10.86
N ASN A 36 9.32 0.00 -10.08
CA ASN A 36 10.15 1.18 -10.40
C ASN A 36 9.87 1.73 -11.82
N ASN A 37 8.62 2.12 -12.04
CA ASN A 37 8.12 2.71 -13.28
C ASN A 37 7.32 3.99 -12.95
N LEU A 38 6.48 4.47 -13.87
CA LEU A 38 5.74 5.72 -13.75
C LEU A 38 4.21 5.52 -13.79
N PHE A 39 3.71 4.34 -13.43
CA PHE A 39 2.27 4.07 -13.40
C PHE A 39 1.59 4.90 -12.30
N VAL A 40 0.54 5.63 -12.68
CA VAL A 40 -0.29 6.45 -11.77
C VAL A 40 -1.62 5.79 -11.42
N THR A 41 -2.00 4.77 -12.18
CA THR A 41 -3.18 3.93 -11.96
C THR A 41 -2.81 2.48 -12.18
N MET A 42 -3.63 1.56 -11.65
CA MET A 42 -3.56 0.16 -12.06
C MET A 42 -3.85 0.04 -13.57
N PRO A 43 -2.96 -0.54 -14.37
CA PRO A 43 -3.19 -0.68 -15.80
C PRO A 43 -4.34 -1.64 -16.09
N HIS A 44 -5.29 -1.23 -16.92
CA HIS A 44 -6.45 -2.05 -17.27
C HIS A 44 -6.06 -3.37 -17.97
N GLU A 45 -4.91 -3.40 -18.63
CA GLU A 45 -4.36 -4.57 -19.32
C GLU A 45 -4.09 -5.76 -18.39
N LEU A 46 -3.92 -5.50 -17.09
CA LEU A 46 -3.74 -6.56 -16.09
C LEU A 46 -4.94 -7.52 -16.01
N HIS A 47 -6.13 -7.09 -16.45
CA HIS A 47 -7.31 -7.95 -16.56
C HIS A 47 -7.15 -9.06 -17.61
N SER A 48 -6.31 -8.86 -18.63
CA SER A 48 -6.11 -9.84 -19.70
C SER A 48 -5.15 -10.96 -19.32
N PHE A 49 -4.37 -10.79 -18.25
CA PHE A 49 -3.41 -11.80 -17.78
C PHE A 49 -4.09 -12.83 -16.87
N ALA A 50 -4.95 -13.66 -17.46
CA ALA A 50 -5.76 -14.65 -16.74
C ALA A 50 -4.92 -15.65 -15.92
N ASN A 51 -3.69 -15.94 -16.34
CA ASN A 51 -2.79 -16.87 -15.68
C ASN A 51 -1.82 -16.20 -14.70
N LEU A 52 -1.93 -14.89 -14.47
CA LEU A 52 -0.98 -14.17 -13.63
C LEU A 52 -1.09 -14.58 -12.15
N ARG A 53 0.04 -15.00 -11.59
CA ARG A 53 0.17 -15.50 -10.21
C ARG A 53 1.01 -14.60 -9.33
N ILE A 54 1.96 -13.89 -9.92
CA ILE A 54 2.87 -12.99 -9.21
C ILE A 54 2.90 -11.66 -9.95
N LEU A 55 2.53 -10.58 -9.26
CA LEU A 55 2.64 -9.22 -9.78
C LEU A 55 3.43 -8.35 -8.81
N ASN A 56 4.50 -7.76 -9.31
CA ASN A 56 5.22 -6.68 -8.64
C ASN A 56 5.02 -5.37 -9.42
N ILE A 57 4.33 -4.42 -8.79
CA ILE A 57 4.11 -3.06 -9.30
C ILE A 57 4.52 -2.02 -8.24
N SER A 58 5.45 -2.41 -7.36
CA SER A 58 6.01 -1.53 -6.34
C SER A 58 6.81 -0.37 -6.93
N PHE A 59 7.09 0.67 -6.14
CA PHE A 59 7.85 1.85 -6.58
C PHE A 59 7.24 2.52 -7.82
N ASN A 60 5.92 2.69 -7.82
CA ASN A 60 5.20 3.46 -8.83
C ASN A 60 4.52 4.66 -8.15
N ARG A 61 3.51 5.26 -8.79
CA ARG A 61 2.80 6.45 -8.30
C ARG A 61 1.30 6.22 -8.22
N ILE A 62 0.89 4.98 -7.97
CA ILE A 62 -0.53 4.59 -7.95
C ILE A 62 -1.19 5.17 -6.71
N GLU A 63 -2.31 5.87 -6.91
CA GLU A 63 -3.04 6.56 -5.83
C GLU A 63 -4.31 5.82 -5.42
N ASN A 64 -5.03 5.24 -6.38
CA ASN A 64 -6.30 4.56 -6.13
C ASN A 64 -6.30 3.19 -6.79
N ILE A 65 -6.86 2.20 -6.10
CA ILE A 65 -6.93 0.82 -6.57
C ILE A 65 -8.35 0.31 -6.44
N ILE A 66 -8.87 -0.22 -7.53
CA ILE A 66 -10.12 -0.95 -7.58
C ILE A 66 -9.80 -2.36 -8.08
N ILE A 67 -10.10 -3.37 -7.26
CA ILE A 67 -9.96 -4.78 -7.63
C ILE A 67 -11.36 -5.36 -7.78
N GLU A 68 -11.79 -5.49 -9.03
CA GLU A 68 -13.10 -6.00 -9.42
C GLU A 68 -13.13 -7.54 -9.43
N ASN A 69 -14.36 -8.07 -9.52
CA ASN A 69 -14.58 -9.51 -9.69
C ASN A 69 -13.98 -10.02 -11.00
N GLY A 70 -13.27 -11.14 -10.92
CA GLY A 70 -12.61 -11.73 -12.08
C GLY A 70 -11.18 -11.20 -12.32
N MET A 71 -10.80 -10.08 -11.70
CA MET A 71 -9.42 -9.62 -11.71
C MET A 71 -8.58 -10.52 -10.78
N PHE A 72 -7.37 -10.89 -11.22
CA PHE A 72 -6.40 -11.58 -10.36
C PHE A 72 -6.88 -12.92 -9.76
N ASN A 73 -7.74 -13.65 -10.47
CA ASN A 73 -8.31 -14.93 -9.99
C ASN A 73 -7.26 -15.97 -9.56
N ASN A 74 -6.11 -16.00 -10.23
CA ASN A 74 -5.00 -16.93 -9.97
C ASN A 74 -3.84 -16.28 -9.20
N MET A 75 -4.00 -15.02 -8.77
CA MET A 75 -2.95 -14.26 -8.11
C MET A 75 -2.61 -14.88 -6.76
N LEU A 76 -1.33 -15.16 -6.52
CA LEU A 76 -0.80 -15.68 -5.27
C LEU A 76 -0.05 -14.60 -4.50
N LYS A 77 0.63 -13.69 -5.21
CA LYS A 77 1.43 -12.61 -4.62
C LYS A 77 1.22 -11.30 -5.36
N LEU A 78 0.76 -10.28 -4.64
CA LEU A 78 0.58 -8.94 -5.17
C LEU A 78 1.41 -7.96 -4.34
N ASN A 79 2.39 -7.33 -4.97
CA ASN A 79 3.23 -6.30 -4.35
C ASN A 79 2.94 -4.93 -4.94
N LEU A 80 2.39 -4.06 -4.08
CA LEU A 80 1.99 -2.68 -4.33
C LEU A 80 2.74 -1.70 -3.41
N SER A 81 3.84 -2.14 -2.78
CA SER A 81 4.62 -1.31 -1.87
C SER A 81 5.22 -0.06 -2.55
N TYR A 82 5.50 0.97 -1.75
CA TYR A 82 6.13 2.21 -2.23
C TYR A 82 5.37 2.86 -3.41
N ASN A 83 4.05 2.91 -3.30
CA ASN A 83 3.18 3.68 -4.17
C ASN A 83 2.63 4.89 -3.37
N ARG A 84 1.53 5.48 -3.82
CA ARG A 84 0.85 6.61 -3.18
C ARG A 84 -0.57 6.27 -2.79
N ILE A 85 -0.86 4.98 -2.54
CA ILE A 85 -2.22 4.48 -2.43
C ILE A 85 -2.89 5.12 -1.22
N THR A 86 -3.97 5.86 -1.44
CA THR A 86 -4.82 6.44 -0.40
C THR A 86 -6.10 5.62 -0.22
N GLU A 87 -6.63 5.11 -1.34
CA GLU A 87 -7.86 4.33 -1.37
C GLU A 87 -7.62 2.97 -2.05
N LEU A 88 -8.11 1.92 -1.39
CA LEU A 88 -8.14 0.56 -1.90
C LEU A 88 -9.57 0.06 -1.80
N SER A 89 -10.14 -0.37 -2.92
CA SER A 89 -11.47 -0.96 -3.01
C SER A 89 -11.37 -2.38 -3.54
N ILE A 90 -11.85 -3.36 -2.77
CA ILE A 90 -11.84 -4.77 -3.11
C ILE A 90 -13.28 -5.27 -3.14
N PHE A 91 -13.73 -5.72 -4.30
CA PHE A 91 -15.07 -6.27 -4.46
C PHE A 91 -15.20 -7.62 -3.76
N ASP A 92 -16.43 -7.94 -3.35
CA ASP A 92 -16.75 -9.22 -2.72
C ASP A 92 -16.38 -10.39 -3.62
N ASN A 93 -15.65 -11.37 -3.08
CA ASN A 93 -15.12 -12.53 -3.80
C ASN A 93 -13.99 -12.24 -4.80
N ALA A 94 -13.36 -11.07 -4.77
CA ALA A 94 -12.09 -10.84 -5.46
C ALA A 94 -10.93 -11.58 -4.77
N LEU A 95 -9.79 -11.72 -5.46
CA LEU A 95 -8.51 -12.20 -4.90
C LEU A 95 -8.57 -13.59 -4.23
N GLN A 96 -9.43 -14.50 -4.68
CA GLN A 96 -9.69 -15.79 -4.00
C GLN A 96 -8.47 -16.70 -3.83
N SER A 97 -7.42 -16.51 -4.64
CA SER A 97 -6.18 -17.28 -4.57
C SER A 97 -5.04 -16.55 -3.83
N LEU A 98 -5.23 -15.29 -3.44
CA LEU A 98 -4.15 -14.43 -2.95
C LEU A 98 -3.65 -14.88 -1.58
N LYS A 99 -2.35 -15.16 -1.50
CA LYS A 99 -1.68 -15.56 -0.26
C LYS A 99 -0.92 -14.42 0.39
N ASN A 100 -0.22 -13.62 -0.42
CA ASN A 100 0.62 -12.52 0.05
C ASN A 100 0.19 -11.21 -0.60
N PHE A 101 -0.24 -10.26 0.23
CA PHE A 101 -0.55 -8.91 -0.19
C PHE A 101 0.39 -7.93 0.50
N VAL A 102 1.21 -7.23 -0.29
CA VAL A 102 2.18 -6.25 0.20
C VAL A 102 1.76 -4.84 -0.22
N LEU A 103 1.47 -4.00 0.77
CA LEU A 103 1.01 -2.61 0.65
C LEU A 103 1.91 -1.66 1.48
N THR A 104 3.09 -2.12 1.89
CA THR A 104 4.10 -1.38 2.66
C THR A 104 4.39 0.00 2.07
N SER A 105 4.55 1.02 2.93
CA SER A 105 4.96 2.38 2.53
C SER A 105 4.03 3.00 1.47
N ASN A 106 2.75 3.11 1.81
CA ASN A 106 1.73 3.81 1.04
C ASN A 106 1.08 4.91 1.92
N GLN A 107 -0.07 5.45 1.52
CA GLN A 107 -0.78 6.52 2.23
C GLN A 107 -2.18 6.07 2.70
N ILE A 108 -2.37 4.76 2.90
CA ILE A 108 -3.67 4.17 3.22
C ILE A 108 -4.10 4.66 4.61
N THR A 109 -5.31 5.19 4.71
CA THR A 109 -5.94 5.64 5.97
C THR A 109 -6.98 4.65 6.47
N ILE A 110 -7.73 4.04 5.55
CA ILE A 110 -8.78 3.05 5.83
C ILE A 110 -8.46 1.77 5.08
N ILE A 111 -8.41 0.65 5.80
CA ILE A 111 -8.28 -0.68 5.21
C ILE A 111 -9.64 -1.07 4.64
N ASP A 112 -9.68 -1.56 3.41
CA ASP A 112 -10.91 -2.18 2.87
C ASP A 112 -11.28 -3.41 3.72
N LYS A 113 -12.50 -3.43 4.26
CA LYS A 113 -13.02 -4.53 5.08
C LYS A 113 -12.98 -5.89 4.36
N ASN A 114 -13.10 -5.91 3.04
CA ASN A 114 -13.08 -7.13 2.24
C ASN A 114 -11.71 -7.80 2.17
N ILE A 115 -10.60 -7.14 2.54
CA ILE A 115 -9.30 -7.79 2.72
C ILE A 115 -9.41 -8.97 3.69
N PHE A 116 -10.17 -8.81 4.78
CA PHE A 116 -10.34 -9.85 5.79
C PHE A 116 -11.25 -11.00 5.34
N ASN A 117 -11.96 -10.84 4.21
CA ASN A 117 -12.79 -11.87 3.60
C ASN A 117 -12.02 -12.76 2.60
N ILE A 118 -10.79 -12.39 2.19
CA ILE A 118 -9.98 -13.16 1.24
C ILE A 118 -9.56 -14.50 1.87
N PRO A 119 -10.11 -15.66 1.46
CA PRO A 119 -10.03 -16.90 2.24
C PRO A 119 -8.62 -17.48 2.35
N THR A 120 -7.79 -17.25 1.35
CA THR A 120 -6.44 -17.82 1.18
C THR A 120 -5.31 -16.93 1.68
N LEU A 121 -5.63 -15.73 2.19
CA LEU A 121 -4.62 -14.76 2.61
C LEU A 121 -3.85 -15.27 3.84
N GLU A 122 -2.54 -15.41 3.68
CA GLU A 122 -1.60 -15.87 4.70
C GLU A 122 -0.77 -14.71 5.28
N LYS A 123 -0.52 -13.68 4.45
CA LYS A 123 0.35 -12.56 4.80
C LYS A 123 -0.16 -11.24 4.24
N LEU A 124 -0.29 -10.25 5.10
CA LEU A 124 -0.68 -8.88 4.80
C LEU A 124 0.33 -7.90 5.37
N GLU A 125 1.05 -7.19 4.51
CA GLU A 125 2.02 -6.16 4.90
C GLU A 125 1.41 -4.77 4.64
N LEU A 126 1.14 -4.03 5.71
CA LEU A 126 0.53 -2.70 5.72
C LEU A 126 1.42 -1.68 6.45
N ASP A 127 2.68 -2.03 6.73
CA ASP A 127 3.60 -1.19 7.49
C ASP A 127 3.94 0.12 6.76
N GLY A 128 4.16 1.20 7.52
CA GLY A 128 4.45 2.52 6.97
C GLY A 128 3.29 3.15 6.18
N ASN A 129 2.05 2.93 6.61
CA ASN A 129 0.86 3.62 6.10
C ASN A 129 0.36 4.68 7.10
N ARG A 130 -0.85 5.22 6.90
CA ARG A 130 -1.49 6.21 7.77
C ARG A 130 -2.74 5.65 8.45
N ILE A 131 -2.75 4.36 8.75
CA ILE A 131 -3.89 3.65 9.32
C ILE A 131 -4.02 4.03 10.81
N GLU A 132 -5.13 4.65 11.17
CA GLU A 132 -5.44 5.02 12.56
C GLU A 132 -6.39 4.02 13.23
N LEU A 133 -7.36 3.51 12.46
CA LEU A 133 -8.41 2.60 12.90
C LEU A 133 -8.48 1.38 11.97
N LEU A 134 -9.05 0.29 12.49
CA LEU A 134 -9.17 -0.98 11.79
C LEU A 134 -10.65 -1.29 11.52
N PRO A 135 -10.99 -1.91 10.40
CA PRO A 135 -12.34 -2.43 10.16
C PRO A 135 -12.76 -3.42 11.25
N SER A 136 -13.96 -3.25 11.81
CA SER A 136 -14.47 -4.07 12.92
C SER A 136 -14.59 -5.55 12.57
N ASN A 137 -14.77 -5.88 11.28
CA ASN A 137 -14.82 -7.26 10.80
C ASN A 137 -13.47 -8.00 10.87
N ILE A 138 -12.35 -7.32 11.19
CA ILE A 138 -11.10 -8.00 11.57
C ILE A 138 -11.32 -8.99 12.72
N ASN A 139 -12.27 -8.69 13.62
CA ASN A 139 -12.65 -9.57 14.74
C ASN A 139 -13.45 -10.81 14.29
N ASN A 140 -14.00 -10.80 13.07
CA ASN A 140 -14.75 -11.92 12.50
C ASN A 140 -13.88 -12.87 11.68
N MET A 141 -12.56 -12.60 11.56
CA MET A 141 -11.65 -13.52 10.91
C MET A 141 -11.70 -14.87 11.64
N ARG A 142 -12.12 -15.92 10.91
CA ARG A 142 -12.05 -17.31 11.41
C ARG A 142 -10.62 -17.61 11.83
N ASN A 143 -10.46 -18.58 12.73
CA ASN A 143 -9.19 -19.00 13.34
C ASN A 143 -8.17 -19.50 12.29
N ARG A 144 -7.63 -18.57 11.49
CA ARG A 144 -6.72 -18.79 10.36
C ARG A 144 -5.42 -18.04 10.63
N PRO A 145 -4.27 -18.60 10.25
CA PRO A 145 -2.96 -18.02 10.54
C PRO A 145 -2.62 -16.87 9.56
N LEU A 146 -3.42 -15.80 9.55
CA LEU A 146 -3.10 -14.59 8.77
C LEU A 146 -2.15 -13.70 9.58
N ARG A 147 -0.94 -13.50 9.07
CA ARG A 147 0.04 -12.56 9.65
C ARG A 147 -0.19 -11.16 9.08
N ILE A 148 -0.38 -10.20 9.97
CA ILE A 148 -0.61 -8.79 9.61
C ILE A 148 0.54 -7.96 10.18
N ASN A 149 1.12 -7.09 9.37
CA ASN A 149 2.09 -6.10 9.82
C ASN A 149 1.52 -4.70 9.65
N LEU A 150 1.33 -4.00 10.77
CA LEU A 150 0.87 -2.62 10.86
C LEU A 150 1.96 -1.70 11.44
N TYR A 151 3.21 -2.16 11.53
CA TYR A 151 4.28 -1.35 12.12
C TYR A 151 4.43 0.01 11.41
N GLY A 152 4.70 1.08 12.16
CA GLY A 152 4.83 2.42 11.59
C GLY A 152 3.53 3.06 11.10
N ASN A 153 2.37 2.56 11.53
CA ASN A 153 1.07 3.24 11.38
C ASN A 153 0.69 4.00 12.66
N PRO A 154 0.00 5.15 12.56
CA PRO A 154 -0.48 5.94 13.69
C PRO A 154 -1.73 5.35 14.37
N LEU A 155 -1.69 4.06 14.73
CA LEU A 155 -2.84 3.37 15.33
C LEU A 155 -3.29 4.03 16.63
N ARG A 156 -4.61 4.24 16.76
CA ARG A 156 -5.23 4.77 17.98
C ARG A 156 -5.44 3.67 19.02
N SER A 157 -5.27 4.04 20.29
CA SER A 157 -5.55 3.19 21.47
C SER A 157 -7.03 3.14 21.82
N ARG A 158 -7.78 4.22 21.56
CA ARG A 158 -9.21 4.35 21.86
C ARG A 158 -9.93 5.12 20.76
N LEU A 159 -11.23 4.88 20.62
CA LEU A 159 -12.12 5.75 19.84
C LEU A 159 -12.41 7.02 20.67
N ASP A 160 -12.39 8.19 20.04
CA ASP A 160 -12.94 9.41 20.65
C ASP A 160 -14.47 9.28 20.67
N GLU A 161 -15.14 9.78 21.71
CA GLU A 161 -16.61 9.69 21.87
C GLU A 161 -17.39 10.26 20.67
N ASP A 162 -16.76 11.15 19.89
CA ASP A 162 -17.34 11.82 18.71
C ASP A 162 -17.15 11.06 17.38
N LEU A 163 -16.41 9.93 17.37
CA LEU A 163 -16.15 9.10 16.18
C LEU A 163 -17.02 7.83 16.21
N ASP A 164 -18.34 8.01 16.22
CA ASP A 164 -19.32 6.92 16.29
C ASP A 164 -19.50 6.24 14.91
N ASN A 165 -18.43 5.62 14.38
CA ASN A 165 -18.50 4.73 13.22
C ASN A 165 -18.37 3.27 13.68
N PRO A 166 -19.49 2.51 13.78
CA PRO A 166 -19.47 1.13 14.27
C PRO A 166 -18.72 0.14 13.36
N GLU A 167 -18.35 0.55 12.13
CA GLU A 167 -17.53 -0.27 11.24
C GLU A 167 -16.02 -0.14 11.51
N LEU A 168 -15.57 0.77 12.38
CA LEU A 168 -14.17 0.99 12.71
C LEU A 168 -13.91 0.81 14.20
N ILE A 169 -12.76 0.22 14.53
CA ILE A 169 -12.32 -0.05 15.89
C ILE A 169 -10.85 0.36 16.07
N SER A 170 -10.47 0.70 17.30
CA SER A 170 -9.09 0.90 17.71
C SER A 170 -8.32 -0.43 17.80
N ILE A 171 -6.99 -0.37 17.92
CA ILE A 171 -6.17 -1.59 18.06
C ILE A 171 -6.47 -2.35 19.37
N GLU A 172 -6.88 -1.66 20.44
CA GLU A 172 -7.18 -2.28 21.74
C GLU A 172 -8.50 -3.06 21.74
N GLU A 173 -9.40 -2.76 20.80
CA GLU A 173 -10.68 -3.44 20.60
C GLU A 173 -10.57 -4.69 19.71
N VAL A 174 -9.38 -4.96 19.15
CA VAL A 174 -9.13 -6.18 18.37
C VAL A 174 -9.06 -7.39 19.31
N ASN A 175 -9.73 -8.48 18.92
CA ASN A 175 -9.75 -9.75 19.63
C ASN A 175 -8.32 -10.22 19.98
N ARG A 176 -8.09 -10.61 21.24
CA ARG A 176 -6.76 -11.01 21.73
C ARG A 176 -6.11 -12.14 20.93
N ASP A 177 -6.90 -13.09 20.44
CA ASP A 177 -6.38 -14.19 19.62
C ASP A 177 -5.93 -13.72 18.24
N ILE A 178 -6.59 -12.69 17.68
CA ILE A 178 -6.20 -12.06 16.42
C ILE A 178 -4.96 -11.19 16.63
N LEU A 179 -4.89 -10.40 17.72
CA LEU A 179 -3.75 -9.54 18.05
C LEU A 179 -2.41 -10.28 18.06
N ARG A 180 -2.38 -11.56 18.43
CA ARG A 180 -1.16 -12.40 18.41
C ARG A 180 -0.55 -12.55 17.01
N ASN A 181 -1.36 -12.38 15.97
CA ASN A 181 -0.94 -12.46 14.58
C ASN A 181 -0.67 -11.08 13.95
N ILE A 182 -0.84 -10.00 14.71
CA ILE A 182 -0.63 -8.63 14.27
C ILE A 182 0.66 -8.09 14.88
N ARG A 183 1.62 -7.74 14.03
CA ARG A 183 2.76 -6.92 14.42
C ARG A 183 2.39 -5.45 14.30
N TYR A 184 2.43 -4.71 15.40
CA TYR A 184 2.23 -3.26 15.41
C TYR A 184 3.29 -2.59 16.30
N GLY A 185 3.52 -1.29 16.08
CA GLY A 185 4.47 -0.49 16.84
C GLY A 185 3.91 -0.01 18.19
N VAL A 186 4.62 0.92 18.85
CA VAL A 186 4.08 1.59 20.05
C VAL A 186 2.80 2.33 19.65
N ILE A 187 1.69 2.03 20.34
CA ILE A 187 0.41 2.70 20.13
C ILE A 187 0.58 4.16 20.58
N GLY A 188 0.23 5.11 19.74
CA GLY A 188 0.32 6.53 20.11
C GLY A 188 -0.52 6.78 21.37
N THR A 189 0.14 7.07 22.49
CA THR A 189 -0.53 7.70 23.62
C THR A 189 -0.72 9.15 23.25
N PHE A 190 -1.82 9.46 22.56
CA PHE A 190 -2.14 10.83 22.15
C PHE A 190 -2.29 11.71 23.40
N GLN A 191 -1.24 12.42 23.79
CA GLN A 191 -1.35 13.63 24.60
C GLN A 191 -1.24 14.83 23.66
N GLU A 192 -2.10 15.84 23.83
CA GLU A 192 -2.16 17.05 23.00
C GLU A 192 -0.79 17.74 22.80
N THR A 193 0.16 17.52 23.70
CA THR A 193 1.55 17.99 23.64
C THR A 193 2.34 17.44 22.44
N ASP A 194 2.02 16.25 21.94
CA ASP A 194 2.77 15.63 20.84
C ASP A 194 2.37 16.19 19.48
N ILE A 195 1.16 16.75 19.33
CA ILE A 195 0.73 17.43 18.10
C ILE A 195 1.50 18.74 17.93
N GLU A 196 1.80 19.48 19.00
CA GLU A 196 2.64 20.69 18.91
C GLU A 196 4.10 20.35 18.58
N ILE A 197 4.62 19.22 19.08
CA ILE A 197 5.97 18.75 18.78
C ILE A 197 6.06 18.28 17.32
N ILE A 198 5.13 17.46 16.85
CA ILE A 198 5.08 16.99 15.46
C ILE A 198 4.80 18.15 14.50
N ARG A 199 3.91 19.10 14.85
CA ARG A 199 3.72 20.33 14.06
C ARG A 199 5.00 21.16 14.03
N ARG A 200 5.73 21.29 15.14
CA ARG A 200 7.03 21.97 15.15
C ARG A 200 8.07 21.24 14.29
N GLU A 201 8.13 19.92 14.34
CA GLU A 201 9.09 19.14 13.54
C GLU A 201 8.74 19.12 12.04
N TYR A 202 7.46 18.97 11.68
CA TYR A 202 7.00 19.07 10.28
C TYR A 202 7.15 20.49 9.72
N THR A 203 6.87 21.52 10.52
CA THR A 203 7.11 22.92 10.11
C THR A 203 8.61 23.18 9.97
N ASN A 204 9.46 22.61 10.83
CA ASN A 204 10.91 22.73 10.73
C ASN A 204 11.53 21.92 9.58
N MET A 205 10.92 20.82 9.13
CA MET A 205 11.35 20.08 7.94
C MET A 205 10.96 20.78 6.64
N ASN A 206 9.83 21.50 6.61
CA ASN A 206 9.41 22.30 5.45
C ASN A 206 10.05 23.71 5.41
N LEU A 207 10.72 24.14 6.48
CA LEU A 207 11.33 25.46 6.57
C LEU A 207 12.85 25.40 6.73
N ASN A 208 13.60 24.60 5.94
CA ASN A 208 15.03 24.88 5.81
C ASN A 208 15.81 24.29 4.63
N VAL A 209 15.29 24.45 3.41
CA VAL A 209 16.14 24.37 2.21
C VAL A 209 17.31 25.37 2.30
N LYS A 210 17.11 26.51 2.99
CA LYS A 210 18.12 27.57 3.15
C LYS A 210 19.29 27.20 4.08
N THR A 211 19.05 26.58 5.25
CA THR A 211 20.17 26.14 6.12
C THR A 211 20.83 24.85 5.67
N TYR A 212 20.20 24.04 4.82
CA TYR A 212 20.84 22.86 4.24
C TYR A 212 22.05 23.24 3.37
N TYR A 213 21.94 24.29 2.55
CA TYR A 213 23.06 24.80 1.74
C TYR A 213 24.14 25.53 2.55
N GLU A 214 23.75 26.21 3.64
CA GLU A 214 24.70 26.87 4.54
C GLU A 214 25.55 25.87 5.32
N LYS A 215 24.97 24.72 5.72
CA LYS A 215 25.72 23.63 6.39
C LYS A 215 26.72 22.91 5.47
N LEU A 216 26.51 22.94 4.16
CA LEU A 216 27.41 22.34 3.17
C LEU A 216 28.50 23.30 2.65
N ASN A 217 28.50 24.56 3.10
CA ASN A 217 29.48 25.58 2.74
C ASN A 217 29.58 25.82 1.21
N ILE A 218 28.47 25.61 0.48
CA ILE A 218 28.40 25.78 -0.97
C ILE A 218 28.28 27.29 -1.29
N PRO A 219 29.19 27.86 -2.09
CA PRO A 219 29.19 29.28 -2.46
C PRO A 219 27.87 29.74 -3.09
N ALA A 220 27.46 30.99 -2.85
CA ALA A 220 26.16 31.52 -3.27
C ALA A 220 25.98 31.56 -4.81
N ASP A 221 27.09 31.60 -5.53
CA ASP A 221 27.23 31.63 -6.99
C ASP A 221 27.05 30.26 -7.66
N GLU A 222 27.08 29.15 -6.90
CA GLU A 222 26.79 27.79 -7.40
C GLU A 222 25.33 27.37 -7.19
N ARG A 223 24.49 28.24 -6.60
CA ARG A 223 23.04 28.00 -6.40
C ARG A 223 22.26 28.26 -7.69
N LEU A 224 22.43 27.40 -8.69
CA LEU A 224 21.75 27.49 -9.98
C LEU A 224 20.24 27.23 -9.86
N ASN A 225 19.46 28.24 -10.27
CA ASN A 225 18.06 28.26 -10.73
C ASN A 225 17.22 26.98 -10.58
N LEU A 226 16.37 26.93 -9.55
CA LEU A 226 15.15 26.11 -9.51
C LEU A 226 13.97 26.85 -8.84
N GLU A 227 13.89 28.19 -8.98
CA GLU A 227 12.68 28.95 -8.62
C GLU A 227 11.52 28.81 -9.64
N GLU A 228 11.57 27.81 -10.53
CA GLU A 228 10.40 27.33 -11.25
C GLU A 228 10.31 25.81 -11.14
N ILE A 229 9.64 25.33 -10.09
CA ILE A 229 8.58 24.30 -10.03
C ILE A 229 8.09 24.19 -8.58
#